data_AF-A0A5M8PUD6-F1
#
_entry.id   AF-A0A5M8PUD6-F1
#
_cell.length_a   1.000
_cell.length_b   1.000
_cell.length_c   1.000
_cell.angle_alpha   90.00
_cell.angle_beta   90.00
_cell.angle_gamma   90.00
#
_symmetry.space_group_name_H-M   'P 1'
#
loop_
_entity.id
_entity.type
_entity.pdbx_description
1 polymer ?
#
loop_
_entity_poly.entity_id
_entity_poly.type
_entity_poly.pdbx_seq_one_letter_code
_entity_poly.pdbx_strand_id
1 'polypeptide(L)'
;MLWGAGHRSRHEEFYDEGTGKVEIGAIAASPGDFSGRAKVTYFTPQRNVADRYAQWQKHKVALANITVLQVAVPWAFVEGLNMEHLWFGDCWKEVVWWSRRGSELPKELENLEEKDLFIGHIATGKDPNFIAFSSADLIKEDAMLTVKVNGEEEKAIQWTFRGRKVEKAFNRHCHGKVWLHQLGTLCTPKQSWGLFRLTIGSALRLLVFQGDEVVGVGVRARRAPVDADEG
;
A
#
# COMPACT_ATOMS: atom_id res chain seq x y z
N MET A 1 4.17 -2.35 9.71
CA MET A 1 2.97 -2.16 8.86
C MET A 1 3.22 -2.81 7.53
N LEU A 2 2.22 -3.44 6.95
CA LEU A 2 2.23 -3.96 5.59
C LEU A 2 1.15 -3.26 4.76
N TRP A 3 1.39 -3.15 3.46
CA TRP A 3 0.56 -2.40 2.53
C TRP A 3 0.22 -3.22 1.29
N GLY A 4 -0.88 -2.86 0.63
CA GLY A 4 -1.26 -3.37 -0.67
C GLY A 4 -2.18 -2.36 -1.38
N ALA A 5 -2.38 -2.52 -2.69
CA ALA A 5 -3.36 -1.71 -3.41
C ALA A 5 -4.16 -2.61 -4.35
N GLY A 6 -5.45 -2.33 -4.46
CA GLY A 6 -6.35 -3.26 -5.12
C GLY A 6 -7.73 -2.68 -5.37
N HIS A 7 -8.57 -3.51 -5.97
CA HIS A 7 -9.98 -3.18 -6.17
C HIS A 7 -10.71 -3.19 -4.82
N ARG A 8 -11.53 -2.17 -4.58
CA ARG A 8 -12.26 -1.97 -3.33
C ARG A 8 -13.07 -3.20 -2.91
N SER A 9 -13.81 -3.82 -3.82
CA SER A 9 -14.63 -5.00 -3.50
C SER A 9 -13.81 -6.16 -2.93
N ARG A 10 -12.60 -6.40 -3.44
CA ARG A 10 -11.73 -7.46 -2.90
C ARG A 10 -11.18 -7.10 -1.52
N HIS A 11 -10.96 -5.81 -1.26
CA HIS A 11 -10.55 -5.35 0.07
C HIS A 11 -11.71 -5.42 1.09
N GLU A 12 -12.95 -5.22 0.66
CA GLU A 12 -14.16 -5.42 1.48
C GLU A 12 -14.42 -6.91 1.75
N GLU A 13 -14.07 -7.81 0.82
CA GLU A 13 -14.04 -9.26 1.09
C GLU A 13 -12.89 -9.65 2.05
N PHE A 14 -11.75 -8.97 1.96
CA PHE A 14 -10.59 -9.20 2.84
C PHE A 14 -10.82 -8.71 4.27
N TYR A 15 -11.53 -7.60 4.46
CA TYR A 15 -11.72 -7.01 5.77
C TYR A 15 -13.14 -6.48 5.97
N ASP A 16 -13.80 -7.02 6.99
CA ASP A 16 -15.08 -6.52 7.48
C ASP A 16 -14.83 -5.51 8.60
N GLU A 17 -15.09 -4.23 8.33
CA GLU A 17 -14.93 -3.13 9.29
C GLU A 17 -15.86 -3.25 10.51
N GLY A 18 -17.03 -3.88 10.35
CA GLY A 18 -18.01 -4.03 11.43
C GLY A 18 -17.63 -5.12 12.44
N THR A 19 -17.05 -6.22 11.97
CA THR A 19 -16.64 -7.34 12.84
C THR A 19 -15.15 -7.34 13.16
N GLY A 20 -14.33 -6.64 12.37
CA GLY A 20 -12.87 -6.71 12.43
C GLY A 20 -12.30 -7.99 11.81
N LYS A 21 -13.13 -8.82 11.19
CA LYS A 21 -12.72 -10.10 10.60
C LYS A 21 -11.83 -9.88 9.39
N VAL A 22 -10.74 -10.64 9.33
CA VAL A 22 -9.79 -10.67 8.21
C VAL A 22 -9.92 -11.99 7.46
N GLU A 23 -9.90 -11.93 6.13
CA GLU A 23 -9.85 -13.06 5.21
C GLU A 23 -8.76 -12.83 4.14
N ILE A 24 -7.51 -13.19 4.47
CA ILE A 24 -6.35 -13.02 3.59
C ILE A 24 -6.51 -13.70 2.22
N GLY A 25 -7.26 -14.80 2.14
CA GLY A 25 -7.50 -15.51 0.89
C GLY A 25 -8.33 -14.72 -0.12
N ALA A 26 -9.12 -13.72 0.32
CA ALA A 26 -9.98 -12.91 -0.55
C ALA A 26 -9.20 -12.12 -1.61
N ILE A 27 -7.96 -11.73 -1.29
CA ILE A 27 -7.08 -10.97 -2.18
C ILE A 27 -5.98 -11.83 -2.81
N ALA A 28 -5.98 -13.14 -2.55
CA ALA A 28 -4.98 -14.05 -3.11
C ALA A 28 -5.09 -14.11 -4.65
N ALA A 29 -3.94 -14.20 -5.32
CA ALA A 29 -3.84 -14.23 -6.77
C ALA A 29 -2.76 -15.20 -7.24
N SER A 30 -2.89 -15.62 -8.50
CA SER A 30 -1.94 -16.44 -9.25
C SER A 30 -2.16 -16.20 -10.75
N PRO A 31 -1.12 -16.19 -11.60
CA PRO A 31 0.30 -16.25 -11.23
C PRO A 31 0.80 -14.92 -10.64
N GLY A 32 2.03 -14.93 -10.13
CA GLY A 32 2.76 -13.81 -9.55
C GLY A 32 4.22 -14.22 -9.29
N ASP A 33 5.00 -13.35 -8.64
CA ASP A 33 6.45 -13.54 -8.49
C ASP A 33 6.84 -14.79 -7.73
N PHE A 34 6.04 -15.19 -6.73
CA PHE A 34 6.35 -16.32 -5.85
C PHE A 34 5.16 -17.27 -5.65
N SER A 35 4.20 -17.25 -6.57
CA SER A 35 2.96 -18.02 -6.43
C SER A 35 3.04 -19.39 -7.10
N GLY A 36 3.74 -19.51 -8.23
CA GLY A 36 3.56 -20.64 -9.14
C GLY A 36 2.08 -20.86 -9.43
N ARG A 37 1.63 -22.10 -9.23
CA ARG A 37 0.22 -22.51 -9.33
C ARG A 37 -0.63 -22.15 -8.11
N ALA A 38 -0.01 -21.86 -6.96
CA ALA A 38 -0.73 -21.59 -5.73
C ALA A 38 -1.31 -20.17 -5.75
N LYS A 39 -2.50 -19.97 -5.20
CA LYS A 39 -2.98 -18.62 -4.89
C LYS A 39 -2.29 -18.14 -3.63
N VAL A 40 -1.66 -16.98 -3.69
CA VAL A 40 -0.97 -16.36 -2.55
C VAL A 40 -1.30 -14.89 -2.47
N THR A 41 -1.15 -14.31 -1.28
CA THR A 41 -1.40 -12.90 -1.04
C THR A 41 -0.09 -12.15 -0.88
N TYR A 42 0.03 -11.03 -1.59
CA TYR A 42 1.21 -10.17 -1.60
C TYR A 42 0.95 -8.90 -0.81
N PHE A 43 1.93 -8.54 0.02
CA PHE A 43 1.99 -7.27 0.72
C PHE A 43 3.37 -6.64 0.54
N THR A 44 3.54 -5.39 0.94
CA THR A 44 4.83 -4.71 0.95
C THR A 44 4.99 -3.87 2.22
N PRO A 45 6.18 -3.82 2.84
CA PRO A 45 6.44 -2.88 3.93
C PRO A 45 6.59 -1.42 3.44
N GLN A 46 6.82 -1.22 2.13
CA GLN A 46 7.04 0.10 1.53
C GLN A 46 5.72 0.67 1.00
N ARG A 47 5.15 1.68 1.69
CA ARG A 47 3.90 2.34 1.27
C ARG A 47 3.95 2.83 -0.19
N ASN A 48 5.12 3.29 -0.64
CA ASN A 48 5.32 3.85 -1.98
C ASN A 48 5.16 2.78 -3.08
N VAL A 49 5.40 1.51 -2.75
CA VAL A 49 5.10 0.36 -3.63
C VAL A 49 3.59 0.18 -3.77
N ALA A 50 2.84 0.25 -2.67
CA ALA A 50 1.37 0.22 -2.72
C ALA A 50 0.81 1.39 -3.52
N ASP A 51 1.32 2.61 -3.32
CA ASP A 51 0.93 3.78 -4.12
C ASP A 51 1.22 3.59 -5.62
N ARG A 52 2.36 2.98 -5.97
CA ARG A 52 2.70 2.64 -7.36
C ARG A 52 1.71 1.64 -7.96
N TYR A 53 1.31 0.60 -7.23
CA TYR A 53 0.28 -0.32 -7.69
C TYR A 53 -1.08 0.36 -7.87
N ALA A 54 -1.45 1.25 -6.95
CA ALA A 54 -2.65 2.07 -7.06
C ALA A 54 -2.62 2.97 -8.31
N GLN A 55 -1.47 3.58 -8.61
CA GLN A 55 -1.24 4.36 -9.81
C GLN A 55 -1.40 3.52 -11.08
N TRP A 56 -0.95 2.27 -11.12
CA TRP A 56 -1.18 1.39 -12.26
C TRP A 56 -2.66 1.00 -12.43
N GLN A 57 -3.36 0.79 -11.31
CA GLN A 57 -4.78 0.44 -11.33
C GLN A 57 -5.68 1.56 -11.87
N LYS A 58 -5.31 2.84 -11.70
CA LYS A 58 -6.08 3.99 -12.22
C LYS A 58 -6.30 3.97 -13.74
N HIS A 59 -5.45 3.23 -14.46
CA HIS A 59 -5.54 3.06 -15.91
C HIS A 59 -6.52 1.95 -16.32
N LYS A 60 -7.05 1.19 -15.35
CA LYS A 60 -7.89 0.00 -15.58
C LYS A 60 -9.26 0.11 -14.93
N VAL A 61 -9.36 0.81 -13.81
CA VAL A 61 -10.59 0.95 -13.02
C VAL A 61 -10.76 2.39 -12.54
N ALA A 62 -12.02 2.79 -12.27
CA ALA A 62 -12.32 4.11 -11.72
C ALA A 62 -11.61 4.34 -10.37
N LEU A 63 -11.13 5.57 -10.13
CA LEU A 63 -10.42 5.92 -8.89
C LEU A 63 -11.21 5.57 -7.62
N ALA A 64 -12.53 5.77 -7.63
CA ALA A 64 -13.41 5.45 -6.51
C ALA A 64 -13.45 3.95 -6.14
N ASN A 65 -13.00 3.08 -7.04
CA ASN A 65 -12.93 1.63 -6.85
C ASN A 65 -11.52 1.16 -6.50
N ILE A 66 -10.56 2.07 -6.28
CA ILE A 66 -9.19 1.74 -5.86
C ILE A 66 -9.05 2.10 -4.39
N THR A 67 -8.51 1.16 -3.63
CA THR A 67 -8.17 1.38 -2.22
C THR A 67 -6.74 0.90 -1.95
N VAL A 68 -6.07 1.59 -1.04
CA VAL A 68 -4.80 1.17 -0.45
C VAL A 68 -5.11 0.49 0.87
N LEU A 69 -4.74 -0.77 0.98
CA LEU A 69 -4.87 -1.60 2.16
C LEU A 69 -3.66 -1.38 3.07
N GLN A 70 -3.90 -1.20 4.35
CA GLN A 70 -2.88 -1.12 5.39
C GLN A 70 -3.18 -2.14 6.49
N VAL A 71 -2.20 -2.94 6.88
CA VAL A 71 -2.36 -3.99 7.91
C VAL A 71 -1.25 -3.90 8.94
N ALA A 72 -1.59 -3.93 10.23
CA ALA A 72 -0.61 -4.08 11.29
C ALA A 72 -0.42 -5.56 11.62
N VAL A 73 0.67 -6.14 11.10
CA VAL A 73 1.08 -7.52 11.38
C VAL A 73 1.98 -7.54 12.62
N PRO A 74 1.63 -8.26 13.70
CA PRO A 74 2.48 -8.37 14.89
C PRO A 74 3.82 -9.02 14.56
N TRP A 75 4.91 -8.44 15.04
CA TRP A 75 6.26 -8.96 14.78
C TRP A 75 6.47 -10.37 15.34
N ALA A 76 5.98 -10.64 16.56
CA ALA A 76 6.05 -11.98 17.18
C ALA A 76 5.37 -13.08 16.35
N PHE A 77 4.36 -12.75 15.53
CA PHE A 77 3.78 -13.71 14.60
C PHE A 77 4.74 -14.00 13.44
N VAL A 78 5.37 -12.96 12.87
CA VAL A 78 6.32 -13.06 11.76
C VAL A 78 7.58 -13.83 12.17
N GLU A 79 8.12 -13.58 13.37
CA GLU A 79 9.29 -14.29 13.90
C GLU A 79 9.08 -15.79 14.05
N GLY A 80 7.82 -16.23 14.23
CA GLY A 80 7.47 -17.64 14.34
C GLY A 80 7.32 -18.38 13.00
N LEU A 81 7.50 -17.70 11.86
CA LEU A 81 7.33 -18.29 10.52
C LEU A 81 8.66 -18.83 9.97
N ASN A 82 8.61 -19.97 9.28
CA ASN A 82 9.74 -20.45 8.50
C ASN A 82 9.89 -19.61 7.22
N MET A 83 10.80 -18.64 7.25
CA MET A 83 10.96 -17.61 6.22
C MET A 83 12.04 -17.97 5.21
N GLU A 84 11.90 -17.45 3.99
CA GLU A 84 12.98 -17.37 3.00
C GLU A 84 13.12 -15.96 2.42
N HIS A 85 14.37 -15.53 2.21
CA HIS A 85 14.70 -14.25 1.60
C HIS A 85 15.10 -14.44 0.14
N LEU A 86 14.26 -13.99 -0.77
CA LEU A 86 14.47 -14.08 -2.22
C LEU A 86 14.91 -12.71 -2.74
N TRP A 87 16.17 -12.36 -2.49
CA TRP A 87 16.80 -11.19 -3.10
C TRP A 87 17.29 -11.50 -4.50
N PHE A 88 17.42 -10.46 -5.33
CA PHE A 88 17.86 -10.63 -6.71
C PHE A 88 19.19 -11.38 -6.78
N GLY A 89 19.18 -12.47 -7.54
CA GLY A 89 20.20 -13.50 -7.61
C GLY A 89 19.62 -14.73 -8.28
N ASP A 90 20.40 -15.79 -8.42
CA ASP A 90 20.00 -16.92 -9.28
C ASP A 90 18.78 -17.67 -8.72
N CYS A 91 18.69 -17.86 -7.40
CA CYS A 91 17.51 -18.44 -6.75
C CYS A 91 16.25 -17.59 -7.00
N TRP A 92 16.31 -16.27 -6.83
CA TRP A 92 15.16 -15.39 -7.09
C TRP A 92 14.76 -15.42 -8.57
N LYS A 93 15.71 -15.42 -9.50
CA LYS A 93 15.40 -15.48 -10.94
C LYS A 93 14.68 -16.77 -11.29
N GLU A 94 15.16 -17.92 -10.81
CA GLU A 94 14.53 -19.22 -11.02
C GLU A 94 13.10 -19.22 -10.44
N VAL A 95 12.93 -18.82 -9.18
CA VAL A 95 11.60 -18.80 -8.53
C VAL A 95 10.64 -17.90 -9.30
N VAL A 96 11.06 -16.68 -9.67
CA VAL A 96 10.21 -15.74 -10.44
C VAL A 96 9.88 -16.28 -11.81
N TRP A 97 10.86 -16.85 -12.51
CA TRP A 97 10.66 -17.40 -13.85
C TRP A 97 9.64 -18.53 -13.85
N TRP A 98 9.78 -19.52 -12.96
CA TRP A 98 8.81 -20.60 -12.80
C TRP A 98 7.45 -20.09 -12.31
N SER A 99 7.45 -19.16 -11.35
CA SER A 99 6.22 -18.67 -10.73
C SER A 99 5.33 -17.88 -11.67
N ARG A 100 5.92 -16.94 -12.43
CA ARG A 100 5.18 -16.12 -13.42
C ARG A 100 4.70 -16.91 -14.63
N ARG A 101 5.27 -18.09 -14.87
CA ARG A 101 4.80 -19.06 -15.87
C ARG A 101 3.65 -19.93 -15.37
N GLY A 102 3.23 -19.78 -14.10
CA GLY A 102 2.20 -20.62 -13.50
C GLY A 102 2.63 -22.09 -13.40
N SER A 103 3.94 -22.32 -13.28
CA SER A 103 4.53 -23.66 -13.18
C SER A 103 4.83 -24.01 -11.73
N GLU A 104 5.04 -25.30 -11.46
CA GLU A 104 5.61 -25.77 -10.20
C GLU A 104 7.10 -25.42 -10.13
N LEU A 105 7.61 -25.28 -8.92
CA LEU A 105 9.05 -25.13 -8.74
C LEU A 105 9.75 -26.44 -9.13
N PRO A 106 10.95 -26.38 -9.74
CA PRO A 106 11.72 -27.58 -10.02
C PRO A 106 12.17 -28.24 -8.72
N LYS A 107 12.53 -29.53 -8.80
CA LYS A 107 12.85 -30.37 -7.63
C LYS A 107 13.94 -29.76 -6.74
N GLU A 108 14.90 -29.09 -7.34
CA GLU A 108 16.01 -28.41 -6.67
C GLU A 108 15.55 -27.25 -5.75
N LEU A 109 14.33 -26.74 -5.98
CA LEU A 109 13.70 -25.66 -5.23
C LEU A 109 12.45 -26.12 -4.45
N GLU A 110 12.17 -27.42 -4.40
CA GLU A 110 10.97 -28.00 -3.75
C GLU A 110 10.93 -27.68 -2.24
N ASN A 111 12.09 -27.56 -1.60
CA ASN A 111 12.20 -27.14 -0.20
C ASN A 111 11.61 -25.74 0.07
N LEU A 112 11.49 -24.89 -0.96
CA LEU A 112 10.85 -23.59 -0.84
C LEU A 112 9.33 -23.71 -0.67
N GLU A 113 8.71 -24.82 -1.05
CA GLU A 113 7.27 -25.04 -0.85
C GLU A 113 6.90 -25.18 0.63
N GLU A 114 7.85 -25.59 1.48
CA GLU A 114 7.67 -25.73 2.93
C GLU A 114 7.79 -24.40 3.70
N LYS A 115 8.12 -23.31 3.01
CA LYS A 115 8.29 -21.98 3.61
C LYS A 115 6.95 -21.27 3.80
N ASP A 116 6.77 -20.71 4.98
CA ASP A 116 5.57 -20.00 5.43
C ASP A 116 5.48 -18.57 4.86
N LEU A 117 6.65 -17.95 4.65
CA LEU A 117 6.76 -16.56 4.22
C LEU A 117 7.95 -16.37 3.29
N PHE A 118 7.71 -15.75 2.14
CA PHE A 118 8.76 -15.21 1.29
C PHE A 118 8.85 -13.70 1.46
N ILE A 119 10.08 -13.20 1.61
CA ILE A 119 10.39 -11.78 1.51
C ILE A 119 11.37 -11.61 0.37
N GLY A 120 11.06 -10.79 -0.62
CA GLY A 120 11.95 -10.66 -1.77
C GLY A 120 11.68 -9.45 -2.63
N HIS A 121 12.54 -9.24 -3.62
CA HIS A 121 12.35 -8.17 -4.59
C HIS A 121 11.14 -8.44 -5.49
N ILE A 122 10.50 -7.35 -5.93
CA ILE A 122 9.37 -7.40 -6.85
C ILE A 122 9.87 -7.33 -8.29
N ALA A 123 9.42 -8.26 -9.13
CA ALA A 123 9.69 -8.21 -10.56
C ALA A 123 8.76 -7.20 -11.25
N THR A 124 9.30 -6.44 -12.20
CA THR A 124 8.53 -5.53 -13.07
C THR A 124 8.30 -6.15 -14.45
N GLY A 125 7.36 -5.59 -15.20
CA GLY A 125 6.93 -6.12 -16.50
C GLY A 125 5.75 -7.09 -16.40
N LYS A 126 5.26 -7.52 -17.56
CA LYS A 126 4.09 -8.40 -17.69
C LYS A 126 4.54 -9.86 -17.81
N ASP A 127 3.71 -10.80 -17.34
CA ASP A 127 3.99 -12.25 -17.40
C ASP A 127 4.40 -12.78 -18.79
N PRO A 128 3.83 -12.31 -19.92
CA PRO A 128 4.29 -12.73 -21.24
C PRO A 128 5.78 -12.53 -21.51
N ASN A 129 6.42 -11.54 -20.87
CA ASN A 129 7.87 -11.35 -21.00
C ASN A 129 8.64 -12.53 -20.38
N PHE A 130 8.19 -13.04 -19.25
CA PHE A 130 8.81 -14.16 -18.54
C PHE A 130 8.53 -15.51 -19.23
N ILE A 131 7.35 -15.65 -19.83
CA ILE A 131 6.99 -16.81 -20.66
C ILE A 131 7.89 -16.89 -21.89
N ALA A 132 8.23 -15.74 -22.49
CA ALA A 132 9.10 -15.65 -23.67
C ALA A 132 10.57 -15.97 -23.38
N PHE A 133 11.02 -15.86 -22.13
CA PHE A 133 12.39 -16.24 -21.76
C PHE A 133 12.58 -17.75 -21.83
N SER A 134 13.64 -18.18 -22.52
CA SER A 134 14.07 -19.57 -22.60
C SER A 134 14.80 -20.07 -21.35
N SER A 135 15.33 -19.15 -20.53
CA SER A 135 16.01 -19.43 -19.26
C SER A 135 15.82 -18.26 -18.29
N ALA A 136 15.86 -18.55 -16.99
CA ALA A 136 15.88 -17.56 -15.92
C ALA A 136 17.10 -16.61 -15.99
N ASP A 137 18.21 -17.02 -16.62
CA ASP A 137 19.42 -16.21 -16.80
C ASP A 137 19.20 -14.95 -17.64
N LEU A 138 18.12 -14.93 -18.43
CA LEU A 138 17.71 -13.77 -19.23
C LEU A 138 17.10 -12.66 -18.37
N ILE A 139 16.70 -12.95 -17.13
CA ILE A 139 16.20 -11.96 -16.19
C ILE A 139 17.38 -11.13 -15.67
N LYS A 140 17.41 -9.86 -16.05
CA LYS A 140 18.43 -8.88 -15.63
C LYS A 140 17.91 -7.97 -14.53
N GLU A 141 18.79 -7.13 -14.00
CA GLU A 141 18.49 -6.29 -12.84
C GLU A 141 17.39 -5.25 -13.11
N ASP A 142 17.26 -4.80 -14.36
CA ASP A 142 16.20 -3.91 -14.84
C ASP A 142 14.79 -4.54 -14.80
N ALA A 143 14.71 -5.87 -14.63
CA ALA A 143 13.48 -6.59 -14.36
C ALA A 143 13.00 -6.46 -12.91
N MET A 144 13.70 -5.70 -12.04
CA MET A 144 13.18 -5.35 -10.71
C MET A 144 12.42 -4.03 -10.72
N LEU A 145 11.32 -3.99 -9.97
CA LEU A 145 10.61 -2.77 -9.70
C LEU A 145 11.43 -1.88 -8.74
N THR A 146 11.57 -0.61 -9.08
CA THR A 146 12.09 0.43 -8.19
C THR A 146 11.00 1.44 -7.84
N VAL A 147 11.09 1.96 -6.62
CA VAL A 147 10.24 3.03 -6.10
C VAL A 147 11.10 4.11 -5.47
N LYS A 148 10.61 5.35 -5.44
CA LYS A 148 11.28 6.44 -4.73
C LYS A 148 10.87 6.44 -3.28
N VAL A 149 11.82 6.36 -2.34
CA VAL A 149 11.61 6.48 -0.90
C VAL A 149 12.51 7.61 -0.41
N ASN A 150 11.94 8.63 0.25
CA ASN A 150 12.68 9.81 0.70
C ASN A 150 13.53 10.51 -0.38
N GLY A 151 13.11 10.41 -1.65
CA GLY A 151 13.82 11.00 -2.79
C GLY A 151 14.85 10.09 -3.46
N GLU A 152 15.21 8.97 -2.84
CA GLU A 152 16.16 7.99 -3.34
C GLU A 152 15.44 6.82 -4.03
N GLU A 153 16.06 6.23 -5.05
CA GLU A 153 15.53 5.02 -5.67
C GLU A 153 15.90 3.78 -4.85
N GLU A 154 14.89 3.04 -4.43
CA GLU A 154 15.03 1.78 -3.71
C GLU A 154 14.41 0.63 -4.51
N LYS A 155 14.96 -0.57 -4.33
CA LYS A 155 14.37 -1.81 -4.85
C LYS A 155 13.09 -2.10 -4.08
N ALA A 156 12.01 -2.39 -4.80
CA ALA A 156 10.72 -2.69 -4.21
C ALA A 156 10.73 -4.11 -3.61
N ILE A 157 10.16 -4.26 -2.42
CA ILE A 157 10.12 -5.50 -1.65
C ILE A 157 8.66 -5.95 -1.45
N GLN A 158 8.41 -7.24 -1.57
CA GLN A 158 7.13 -7.87 -1.24
C GLN A 158 7.28 -8.99 -0.20
N TRP A 159 6.20 -9.22 0.51
CA TRP A 159 6.00 -10.27 1.49
C TRP A 159 4.85 -11.15 1.01
N THR A 160 5.08 -12.46 0.99
CA THR A 160 4.10 -13.44 0.52
C THR A 160 3.89 -14.50 1.58
N PHE A 161 2.74 -14.45 2.24
CA PHE A 161 2.32 -15.47 3.22
C PHE A 161 1.77 -16.69 2.49
N ARG A 162 2.19 -17.88 2.89
CA ARG A 162 1.91 -19.13 2.15
C ARG A 162 1.35 -20.21 3.07
N GLY A 163 0.39 -20.97 2.54
CA GLY A 163 -0.18 -22.13 3.21
C GLY A 163 -1.33 -21.82 4.16
N ARG A 164 -2.33 -22.71 4.17
CA ARG A 164 -3.60 -22.54 4.91
C ARG A 164 -3.42 -22.31 6.41
N LYS A 165 -2.37 -22.89 7.02
CA LYS A 165 -2.06 -22.70 8.45
C LYS A 165 -1.65 -21.26 8.73
N VAL A 166 -0.79 -20.69 7.90
CA VAL A 166 -0.29 -19.32 8.00
C VAL A 166 -1.42 -18.33 7.71
N GLU A 167 -2.25 -18.60 6.69
CA GLU A 167 -3.42 -17.76 6.40
C GLU A 167 -4.38 -17.65 7.58
N LYS A 168 -4.73 -18.79 8.20
CA LYS A 168 -5.56 -18.80 9.41
C LYS A 168 -4.91 -18.05 10.57
N ALA A 169 -3.59 -18.15 10.72
CA ALA A 169 -2.87 -17.44 11.76
C ALA A 169 -2.85 -15.92 11.49
N PHE A 170 -2.59 -15.52 10.25
CA PHE A 170 -2.64 -14.13 9.81
C PHE A 170 -4.02 -13.52 10.11
N ASN A 171 -5.10 -14.19 9.69
CA ASN A 171 -6.47 -13.71 9.92
C ASN A 171 -6.76 -13.45 11.41
N ARG A 172 -6.26 -14.33 12.30
CA ARG A 172 -6.41 -14.14 13.76
C ARG A 172 -5.54 -13.00 14.30
N HIS A 173 -4.26 -12.97 13.92
CA HIS A 173 -3.31 -11.99 14.48
C HIS A 173 -3.56 -10.56 13.98
N CYS A 174 -4.13 -10.41 12.79
CA CYS A 174 -4.47 -9.15 12.13
C CYS A 174 -5.94 -8.71 12.34
N HIS A 175 -6.73 -9.48 13.11
CA HIS A 175 -8.12 -9.14 13.42
C HIS A 175 -8.23 -7.71 14.00
N GLY A 176 -9.09 -6.88 13.39
CA GLY A 176 -9.31 -5.49 13.77
C GLY A 176 -8.10 -4.56 13.58
N LYS A 177 -7.07 -4.99 12.83
CA LYS A 177 -5.80 -4.26 12.63
C LYS A 177 -5.58 -3.93 11.15
N VAL A 178 -6.66 -3.56 10.48
CA VAL A 178 -6.70 -3.25 9.05
C VAL A 178 -7.35 -1.88 8.84
N TRP A 179 -6.81 -1.13 7.89
CA TRP A 179 -7.35 0.16 7.45
C TRP A 179 -7.41 0.19 5.93
N LEU A 180 -8.54 0.65 5.39
CA LEU A 180 -8.76 0.83 3.96
C LEU A 180 -8.73 2.32 3.63
N HIS A 181 -7.77 2.73 2.80
CA HIS A 181 -7.61 4.11 2.36
C HIS A 181 -8.15 4.27 0.95
N GLN A 182 -9.22 5.04 0.78
CA GLN A 182 -9.76 5.34 -0.54
C GLN A 182 -8.88 6.38 -1.26
N LEU A 183 -8.68 6.20 -2.56
CA LEU A 183 -8.01 7.19 -3.38
C LEU A 183 -9.00 8.26 -3.84
N GLY A 184 -8.59 9.53 -3.83
CA GLY A 184 -9.39 10.62 -4.37
C GLY A 184 -10.55 11.08 -3.48
N THR A 185 -10.80 10.41 -2.34
CA THR A 185 -11.37 11.11 -1.19
C THR A 185 -10.26 12.01 -0.67
N LEU A 186 -10.28 13.27 -1.12
CA LEU A 186 -9.75 14.33 -0.30
C LEU A 186 -10.40 14.13 1.08
N CYS A 187 -9.66 13.60 2.04
CA CYS A 187 -9.81 14.10 3.38
C CYS A 187 -9.48 15.57 3.22
N THR A 188 -10.48 16.40 2.94
CA THR A 188 -10.49 17.70 3.57
C THR A 188 -10.15 17.37 5.02
N PRO A 189 -9.02 17.84 5.56
CA PRO A 189 -8.85 17.75 6.98
C PRO A 189 -10.16 18.31 7.55
N LYS A 190 -10.73 17.64 8.55
CA LYS A 190 -11.66 18.33 9.44
C LYS A 190 -10.85 19.43 10.14
N GLN A 191 -10.45 20.45 9.39
CA GLN A 191 -10.25 21.78 9.90
C GLN A 191 -11.66 22.21 10.26
N SER A 192 -12.07 21.89 11.48
CA SER A 192 -12.94 22.80 12.20
C SER A 192 -12.21 24.14 12.23
N TRP A 193 -12.48 24.99 11.23
CA TRP A 193 -12.16 26.40 11.31
C TRP A 193 -13.05 26.98 12.41
N GLY A 194 -12.59 26.87 13.66
CA GLY A 194 -13.14 27.62 14.76
C GLY A 194 -12.71 29.06 14.59
N LEU A 195 -13.55 29.88 13.96
CA LEU A 195 -13.34 31.32 13.89
C LEU A 195 -13.62 31.90 15.29
N PHE A 196 -12.61 31.97 16.14
CA PHE A 196 -12.73 32.67 17.42
C PHE A 196 -12.60 34.17 17.21
N ARG A 197 -13.72 34.88 17.32
CA ARG A 197 -13.73 36.34 17.49
C ARG A 197 -13.38 36.64 18.94
N LEU A 198 -12.18 37.15 19.17
CA LEU A 198 -11.82 37.76 20.44
C LEU A 198 -11.87 39.28 20.28
N THR A 199 -12.79 39.92 20.99
CA THR A 199 -12.87 41.38 21.05
C THR A 199 -12.04 41.85 22.24
N ILE A 200 -10.90 42.49 21.99
CA ILE A 200 -10.15 43.22 23.01
C ILE A 200 -10.20 44.70 22.64
N GLY A 201 -11.07 45.47 23.30
CA GLY A 201 -11.28 46.89 23.03
C GLY A 201 -11.99 47.18 21.70
N SER A 202 -11.76 48.38 21.14
CA SER A 202 -12.44 48.93 19.95
C SER A 202 -11.88 48.49 18.59
N ALA A 203 -10.92 47.55 18.58
CA ALA A 203 -10.29 47.02 17.37
C ALA A 203 -10.58 45.52 17.17
N LEU A 204 -11.15 45.18 16.01
CA LEU A 204 -11.38 43.80 15.59
C LEU A 204 -10.07 43.22 15.03
N ARG A 205 -9.47 42.24 15.71
CA ARG A 205 -8.31 41.50 15.19
C ARG A 205 -8.72 40.08 14.82
N LEU A 206 -8.32 39.66 13.61
CA LEU A 206 -8.49 38.29 13.16
C LEU A 206 -7.20 37.54 13.49
N LEU A 207 -7.30 36.50 14.32
CA LEU A 207 -6.19 35.59 14.60
C LEU A 207 -6.36 34.35 13.72
N VAL A 208 -5.30 34.00 13.00
CA VAL A 208 -5.23 32.76 12.22
C VAL A 208 -4.31 31.80 12.97
N PHE A 209 -4.81 30.60 13.25
CA PHE A 209 -4.09 29.56 13.96
C PHE A 209 -3.75 28.40 13.02
N GLN A 210 -2.62 27.74 13.27
CA GLN A 210 -2.24 26.47 12.67
C GLN A 210 -1.78 25.55 13.80
N GLY A 211 -2.65 24.60 14.19
CA GLY A 211 -2.47 23.88 15.46
C GLY A 211 -2.70 24.79 16.66
N ASP A 212 -1.87 24.67 17.69
CA ASP A 212 -1.93 25.52 18.90
C ASP A 212 -1.13 26.83 18.78
N GLU A 213 -0.52 27.09 17.61
CA GLU A 213 0.26 28.31 17.36
C GLU A 213 -0.53 29.35 16.54
N VAL A 214 -0.40 30.62 16.95
CA VAL A 214 -0.87 31.77 16.15
C VAL A 214 0.11 32.00 15.01
N VAL A 215 -0.33 31.76 13.78
CA VAL A 215 0.47 31.95 12.56
C VAL A 215 0.21 33.28 11.85
N GLY A 216 -0.78 34.06 12.29
CA GLY A 216 -0.99 35.39 11.72
C GLY A 216 -1.97 36.27 12.49
N VAL A 217 -1.71 37.57 12.49
CA VAL A 217 -2.60 38.61 13.02
C VAL A 217 -2.98 39.55 11.87
N GLY A 218 -4.24 39.50 11.44
CA GLY A 218 -4.78 40.41 10.44
C GLY A 218 -5.56 41.56 11.08
N VAL A 219 -5.19 42.80 10.77
CA VAL A 219 -5.98 43.99 11.12
C VAL A 219 -6.79 44.40 9.90
N ARG A 220 -8.12 44.32 9.98
CA ARG A 220 -9.00 44.84 8.93
C ARG A 220 -9.18 46.34 9.17
N ALA A 221 -8.49 47.17 8.39
CA ALA A 221 -8.80 48.59 8.33
C ALA A 221 -10.25 48.77 7.85
N ARG A 222 -11.06 49.53 8.59
CA ARG A 222 -12.42 49.89 8.15
C ARG A 222 -12.28 50.76 6.90
N ARG A 223 -12.88 50.35 5.78
CA ARG A 223 -13.16 51.30 4.69
C ARG A 223 -14.16 52.33 5.23
N ALA A 224 -13.84 53.61 5.07
CA ALA A 224 -14.77 54.70 5.34
C ALA A 224 -15.99 54.59 4.40
N PRO A 225 -17.18 55.06 4.82
CA PRO A 225 -18.34 55.15 3.94
C PRO A 225 -18.02 56.15 2.82
N VAL A 226 -18.40 55.80 1.58
CA VAL A 226 -18.47 56.76 0.49
C VAL A 226 -19.85 57.41 0.60
N ASP A 227 -19.87 58.69 0.94
CA ASP A 227 -21.07 59.51 0.93
C ASP A 227 -21.60 59.59 -0.51
N ALA A 228 -22.87 59.25 -0.67
CA ALA A 228 -23.64 59.60 -1.85
C ALA A 228 -24.27 60.96 -1.55
N ASP A 229 -23.91 61.99 -2.32
CA ASP A 229 -24.72 63.20 -2.42
C ASP A 229 -24.61 63.85 -3.81
N GLU A 230 -25.80 64.06 -4.37
CA GLU A 230 -26.32 65.13 -5.24
C GLU A 230 -25.57 65.59 -6.50
N GLY A 231 -26.31 65.51 -7.62
CA GLY A 231 -26.00 66.04 -8.95
C GLY A 231 -26.91 65.45 -10.02
#